data_AF-A0AAD9GIY7-F1
#
_entry.id   AF-A0AAD9GIY7-F1
#
_cell.length_a   1.000
_cell.length_b   1.000
_cell.length_c   1.000
_cell.angle_alpha   90.00
_cell.angle_beta   90.00
_cell.angle_gamma   90.00
#
_symmetry.space_group_name_H-M   'P 1'
#
loop_
_entity.id
_entity.type
_entity.pdbx_description
1 polymer ?
#
loop_
_entity_poly.entity_id
_entity_poly.type
_entity_poly.pdbx_seq_one_letter_code
_entity_poly.pdbx_strand_id
1 'polypeptide(L)'
;MTPLEQWSKFTKNGWQHHFMGRYGLKSRRGHGEIGSVNVDAARQKAKKIRQEISRFHPDDVFNMDEAAFFFRQTPKYSITLKETSSLKQKKQ
;
A
#
# COMPACT_ATOMS: atom_id res chain seq x y z
N MET A 1 13.28 -29.26 -29.83
CA MET A 1 12.69 -28.01 -30.36
C MET A 1 12.80 -26.97 -29.25
N THR A 2 13.70 -26.01 -29.37
CA THR A 2 13.97 -24.99 -28.35
C THR A 2 12.76 -24.07 -28.18
N PRO A 3 12.27 -23.76 -26.96
CA PRO A 3 11.08 -22.94 -26.74
C PRO A 3 11.22 -21.44 -27.10
N LEU A 4 12.23 -21.05 -27.88
CA LEU A 4 12.63 -19.63 -28.02
C LEU A 4 11.92 -18.86 -29.15
N GLU A 5 11.14 -19.50 -30.02
CA GLU A 5 10.54 -18.82 -31.18
C GLU A 5 9.01 -18.68 -31.17
N GLN A 6 8.38 -18.74 -29.99
CA GLN A 6 7.00 -18.23 -29.88
C GLN A 6 7.04 -16.71 -29.69
N TRP A 7 6.95 -15.99 -30.80
CA TRP A 7 6.75 -14.55 -30.82
C TRP A 7 5.51 -14.20 -29.99
N SER A 8 5.65 -13.27 -29.05
CA SER A 8 4.51 -12.78 -28.27
C SER A 8 3.54 -12.11 -29.22
N LYS A 9 2.43 -12.78 -29.55
CA LYS A 9 1.32 -12.13 -30.26
C LYS A 9 0.77 -11.05 -29.34
N PHE A 10 1.03 -9.78 -29.67
CA PHE A 10 0.49 -8.66 -28.91
C PHE A 10 -1.04 -8.73 -28.95
N THR A 11 -1.65 -9.05 -27.80
CA THR A 11 -3.10 -9.03 -27.63
C THR A 11 -3.55 -7.60 -27.30
N LYS A 12 -4.88 -7.37 -27.24
CA LYS A 12 -5.46 -6.10 -26.76
C LYS A 12 -4.95 -5.68 -25.37
N ASN A 13 -4.41 -6.60 -24.57
CA ASN A 13 -3.86 -6.33 -23.24
C ASN A 13 -2.46 -5.67 -23.27
N GLY A 14 -1.85 -5.54 -24.45
CA GLY A 14 -0.58 -4.84 -24.65
C GLY A 14 0.67 -5.61 -24.25
N TRP A 15 1.84 -5.04 -24.59
CA TRP A 15 3.16 -5.65 -24.39
C TRP A 15 3.45 -6.01 -22.92
N GLN A 16 3.05 -5.14 -21.97
CA GLN A 16 3.34 -5.33 -20.55
C GLN A 16 2.76 -6.64 -20.00
N HIS A 17 1.54 -6.99 -20.38
CA HIS A 17 0.89 -8.23 -19.93
C HIS A 17 1.69 -9.47 -20.36
N HIS A 18 2.12 -9.50 -21.62
CA HIS A 18 2.91 -10.61 -22.18
C HIS A 18 4.32 -10.67 -21.60
N PHE A 19 4.95 -9.52 -21.41
CA PHE A 19 6.25 -9.43 -20.75
C PHE A 19 6.18 -9.99 -19.32
N MET A 20 5.17 -9.59 -18.56
CA MET A 20 4.96 -10.10 -17.21
C MET A 20 4.69 -11.61 -17.20
N GLY A 21 3.87 -12.12 -18.12
CA GLY A 21 3.61 -13.55 -18.26
C GLY A 21 4.86 -14.37 -18.60
N ARG A 22 5.70 -13.88 -19.52
CA ARG A 22 6.93 -14.56 -19.95
C ARG A 22 7.95 -14.70 -18.81
N TYR A 23 8.09 -13.67 -17.99
CA TYR A 23 9.08 -13.65 -16.91
C TYR A 23 8.48 -13.98 -15.53
N GLY A 24 7.22 -14.41 -15.46
CA GLY A 24 6.56 -14.78 -14.20
C GLY A 24 6.31 -13.61 -13.24
N LEU A 25 6.29 -12.37 -13.73
CA LEU A 25 6.03 -11.18 -12.93
C LEU A 25 4.53 -11.07 -12.62
N LYS A 26 4.19 -10.68 -11.39
CA LYS A 26 2.80 -10.48 -10.96
C LYS A 26 2.62 -9.11 -10.36
N SER A 27 1.47 -8.48 -10.66
CA SER A 27 1.02 -7.31 -9.91
C SER A 27 0.49 -7.79 -8.56
N ARG A 28 1.08 -7.29 -7.48
CA ARG A 28 0.72 -7.64 -6.11
C ARG A 28 0.29 -6.37 -5.37
N ARG A 29 -0.80 -6.44 -4.62
CA ARG A 29 -1.24 -5.34 -3.75
C ARG A 29 -0.40 -5.35 -2.48
N GLY A 30 0.17 -4.21 -2.13
CA GLY A 30 0.80 -4.01 -0.84
C GLY A 30 -0.28 -3.91 0.25
N HIS A 31 -0.35 -4.88 1.15
CA HIS A 31 -1.14 -4.77 2.37
C HIS A 31 -0.33 -4.01 3.42
N GLY A 32 -0.86 -2.91 3.95
CA GLY A 32 -0.24 -2.23 5.09
C GLY A 32 -0.24 -3.11 6.34
N GLU A 33 0.55 -2.76 7.35
CA GLU A 33 0.64 -3.49 8.64
C GLU A 33 -0.66 -3.47 9.47
N ILE A 34 -1.78 -3.00 8.90
CA ILE A 34 -3.10 -2.97 9.54
C ILE A 34 -3.51 -4.35 10.09
N GLY A 35 -3.10 -5.44 9.43
CA GLY A 35 -3.41 -6.80 9.86
C GLY A 35 -2.70 -7.28 11.14
N SER A 36 -1.66 -6.57 11.61
CA SER A 36 -0.85 -6.96 12.78
C SER A 36 -1.07 -6.05 13.99
N VAL A 37 -2.01 -5.11 13.91
CA VAL A 37 -2.25 -4.14 15.00
C VAL A 37 -3.13 -4.77 16.08
N ASN A 38 -2.66 -4.73 17.32
CA ASN A 38 -3.49 -5.05 18.49
C ASN A 38 -4.59 -3.99 18.63
N VAL A 39 -5.80 -4.35 18.19
CA VAL A 39 -6.97 -3.46 18.13
C VAL A 39 -7.36 -2.96 19.51
N ASP A 40 -7.23 -3.79 20.55
CA ASP A 40 -7.59 -3.41 21.91
C ASP A 40 -6.61 -2.39 22.49
N ALA A 41 -5.30 -2.59 22.27
CA ALA A 41 -4.28 -1.62 22.63
C ALA A 41 -4.47 -0.29 21.87
N ALA A 42 -4.86 -0.34 20.59
CA ALA A 42 -5.17 0.85 19.81
C ALA A 42 -6.41 1.59 20.36
N ARG A 43 -7.47 0.87 20.73
CA ARG A 43 -8.68 1.45 21.35
C ARG A 43 -8.37 2.12 22.68
N GLN A 44 -7.55 1.50 23.53
CA GLN A 44 -7.12 2.11 24.79
C GLN A 44 -6.34 3.41 24.58
N LYS A 45 -5.41 3.42 23.62
CA LYS A 45 -4.67 4.64 23.25
C LYS A 45 -5.60 5.73 22.70
N ALA A 46 -6.55 5.38 21.85
CA ALA A 46 -7.54 6.32 21.32
C ALA A 46 -8.39 6.95 22.43
N LYS A 47 -8.77 6.17 23.46
CA LYS A 47 -9.49 6.71 24.62
C LYS A 47 -8.67 7.75 25.39
N LYS A 48 -7.36 7.51 25.59
CA LYS A 48 -6.46 8.48 26.22
C LYS A 48 -6.33 9.76 25.42
N ILE A 49 -6.19 9.66 24.09
CA ILE A 49 -6.12 10.82 23.20
C ILE A 49 -7.41 11.65 23.29
N ARG A 50 -8.58 11.01 23.28
CA ARG A 50 -9.86 11.73 23.44
C ARG A 50 -9.99 12.46 24.78
N GLN A 51 -9.47 11.86 25.86
CA GLN A 51 -9.43 12.53 27.16
C GLN A 51 -8.53 13.76 27.13
N GLU A 52 -7.38 13.69 26.46
CA GLU A 52 -6.49 14.85 26.31
C GLU A 52 -7.14 15.94 25.45
N ILE A 53 -7.76 15.57 24.33
CA ILE A 53 -8.47 16.49 23.42
C ILE A 53 -9.62 17.22 24.14
N SER A 54 -10.30 16.56 25.08
CA SER A 54 -11.41 17.17 25.83
C SER A 54 -11.03 18.37 26.71
N ARG A 55 -9.72 18.64 26.88
CA ARG A 55 -9.20 19.81 27.58
C ARG A 55 -9.22 21.08 26.74
N PHE A 56 -9.35 20.95 25.42
CA PHE A 56 -9.34 22.05 24.47
C PHE A 56 -10.77 22.44 24.09
N HIS A 57 -10.98 23.70 23.71
CA HIS A 57 -12.26 24.12 23.15
C HIS A 57 -12.48 23.42 21.80
N PRO A 58 -13.71 23.04 21.42
CA PRO A 58 -13.97 22.39 20.14
C PRO A 58 -13.41 23.15 18.92
N ASP A 59 -13.41 24.48 18.97
CA ASP A 59 -12.86 25.32 17.90
C ASP A 59 -11.32 25.27 17.79
N ASP A 60 -10.64 24.78 18.83
CA ASP A 60 -9.19 24.57 18.87
C ASP A 60 -8.80 23.13 18.48
N VAL A 61 -9.78 22.28 18.17
CA VAL A 61 -9.58 20.88 17.76
C VAL A 61 -9.64 20.76 16.24
N PHE A 62 -8.47 20.88 15.61
CA PHE A 62 -8.34 20.76 14.15
C PHE A 62 -8.05 19.32 13.72
N ASN A 63 -8.74 18.85 12.68
CA ASN A 63 -8.44 17.58 12.05
C ASN A 63 -7.25 17.74 11.09
N MET A 64 -6.08 17.24 11.47
CA MET A 64 -4.87 17.28 10.64
C MET A 64 -4.59 15.92 9.97
N ASP A 65 -5.62 15.19 9.53
CA ASP A 65 -5.46 13.75 9.28
C ASP A 65 -4.92 13.35 7.90
N GLU A 66 -5.17 14.06 6.79
CA GLU A 66 -4.95 13.36 5.50
C GLU A 66 -4.20 14.10 4.38
N ALA A 67 -4.21 15.44 4.29
CA ALA A 67 -3.64 16.10 3.10
C ALA A 67 -2.10 16.00 2.99
N ALA A 68 -1.37 16.05 4.10
CA ALA A 68 0.10 16.06 4.09
C ALA A 68 0.72 14.68 3.79
N PHE A 69 -0.04 13.59 3.93
CA PHE A 69 0.48 12.22 3.77
C PHE A 69 0.53 11.74 2.31
N PHE A 70 -0.19 12.39 1.40
CA PHE A 70 -0.28 11.93 0.01
C PHE A 70 0.93 12.31 -0.85
N PHE A 71 1.73 13.31 -0.45
CA PHE A 71 2.80 13.83 -1.32
C PHE A 71 3.91 12.82 -1.63
N ARG A 72 4.00 11.69 -0.89
CA ARG A 72 4.94 10.58 -1.16
C ARG A 72 4.32 9.20 -0.96
N GLN A 73 3.01 9.06 -1.20
CA GLN A 73 2.35 7.78 -0.99
C GLN A 73 2.94 6.72 -1.93
N THR A 74 3.56 5.68 -1.36
CA THR A 74 4.02 4.51 -2.10
C THR A 74 2.85 3.89 -2.89
N PRO A 75 3.06 3.50 -4.16
CA PRO A 75 2.00 2.88 -4.97
C PRO A 75 1.40 1.67 -4.26
N LYS A 76 0.08 1.52 -4.38
CA LYS A 76 -0.69 0.41 -3.78
C LYS A 76 -0.35 -0.96 -4.39
N TYR A 77 0.27 -0.96 -5.57
CA TYR A 77 0.62 -2.15 -6.32
C TYR A 77 2.08 -2.11 -6.74
N SER A 78 2.73 -3.26 -6.68
CA SER A 78 4.09 -3.47 -7.16
C SER A 78 4.13 -4.68 -8.09
N ILE A 79 5.00 -4.61 -9.10
CA ILE A 79 5.28 -5.76 -9.97
C ILE A 79 6.45 -6.52 -9.35
N THR A 80 6.23 -7.78 -8.95
CA THR A 80 7.24 -8.58 -8.27
C THR A 80 7.33 -9.99 -8.86
N LEU A 81 8.55 -10.55 -8.82
CA LEU A 81 8.81 -11.94 -9.20
C LEU A 81 8.45 -12.91 -8.07
N LYS A 82 8.71 -12.50 -6.83
CA LYS A 82 8.41 -13.25 -5.60
C LYS A 82 7.46 -12.45 -4.72
N GLU A 83 6.76 -13.13 -3.82
CA GLU A 83 5.98 -12.44 -2.80
C GLU A 83 6.95 -11.75 -1.85
N THR A 84 6.84 -10.43 -1.77
CA THR A 84 7.66 -9.58 -0.90
C THR A 84 6.75 -8.81 0.03
N SER A 85 7.23 -8.51 1.22
CA SER A 85 6.52 -7.61 2.13
C SER A 85 6.26 -6.26 1.45
N SER A 86 5.15 -5.63 1.84
CA SER A 86 4.82 -4.30 1.36
C SER A 86 5.95 -3.34 1.69
N LEU A 87 6.33 -2.49 0.71
CA LEU A 87 7.31 -1.44 0.93
C LEU A 87 6.82 -0.54 2.06
N LYS A 88 7.63 -0.42 3.13
CA LYS A 88 7.33 0.51 4.22
C LYS A 88 7.28 1.92 3.64
N GLN A 89 6.16 2.60 3.87
CA GLN A 89 6.10 4.03 3.60
C GLN A 89 7.03 4.72 4.59
N LYS A 90 8.04 5.42 4.09
CA LYS A 90 8.76 6.39 4.92
C LYS A 90 7.83 7.57 5.14
N LYS A 91 7.19 7.63 6.31
CA LYS A 91 6.65 8.90 6.80
C LYS A 91 7.84 9.83 7.01
N GLN A 92 7.75 11.04 6.45
CA GLN A 92 8.62 12.15 6.84
C GLN A 92 8.27 12.60 8.25
#